data_AF-A0A0C7NMJ6-F1
#
_entry.id   AF-A0A0C7NMJ6-F1
#
_cell.length_a   1.000
_cell.length_b   1.000
_cell.length_c   1.000
_cell.angle_alpha   90.00
_cell.angle_beta   90.00
_cell.angle_gamma   90.00
#
_symmetry.space_group_name_H-M   'P 1'
#
loop_
_entity.id
_entity.type
_entity.pdbx_description
1 polymer ?
#
loop_
_entity_poly.entity_id
_entity_poly.type
_entity_poly.pdbx_seq_one_letter_code
_entity_poly.pdbx_strand_id
1 'polypeptide(L)'
;MNNIYGEESGKGFVKEVPLEVFAKAIESAIYKSPIRENNFIYLSDLWIITSLPEDLIREAIAKHIDDIDLPEDLEGIYDDKRNHIIWKKSQD
;
A
#
# COMPACT_ATOMS: atom_id res chain seq x y z
N MET A 1 -12.70 -0.86 -14.35
CA MET A 1 -11.81 -1.93 -14.85
C MET A 1 -11.18 -2.56 -13.63
N ASN A 2 -11.46 -3.84 -13.37
CA ASN A 2 -10.91 -4.55 -12.21
C ASN A 2 -9.51 -5.02 -12.57
N ASN A 3 -8.51 -4.64 -11.77
CA ASN A 3 -7.14 -5.11 -11.96
C ASN A 3 -6.98 -6.49 -11.31
N ILE A 4 -6.47 -7.45 -12.08
CA ILE A 4 -6.48 -8.89 -11.78
C ILE A 4 -5.06 -9.33 -11.42
N TYR A 5 -4.87 -10.08 -10.33
CA TYR A 5 -3.57 -10.60 -9.89
C TYR A 5 -3.61 -12.10 -9.61
N GLY A 6 -2.70 -12.86 -10.22
CA GLY A 6 -2.49 -14.31 -10.01
C GLY A 6 -1.56 -14.94 -11.08
N GLU A 7 -0.73 -15.91 -10.70
CA GLU A 7 0.19 -16.63 -11.61
C GLU A 7 -0.36 -18.04 -11.94
N GLU A 8 -0.31 -18.45 -13.21
CA GLU A 8 -0.77 -19.76 -13.67
C GLU A 8 0.04 -20.89 -13.03
N SER A 9 -0.54 -21.55 -12.04
CA SER A 9 -0.05 -22.83 -11.52
C SER A 9 -1.15 -23.86 -11.70
N GLY A 10 -0.91 -24.85 -12.57
CA GLY A 10 -1.88 -25.81 -13.12
C GLY A 10 -2.61 -26.75 -12.13
N LYS A 11 -2.67 -26.43 -10.83
CA LYS A 11 -3.50 -27.07 -9.80
C LYS A 11 -3.83 -26.07 -8.70
N GLY A 12 -4.97 -25.39 -8.78
CA GLY A 12 -5.46 -24.62 -7.64
C GLY A 12 -6.43 -23.54 -8.05
N PHE A 13 -7.50 -23.38 -7.28
CA PHE A 13 -8.52 -22.37 -7.47
C PHE A 13 -7.90 -20.98 -7.63
N VAL A 14 -8.17 -20.34 -8.78
CA VAL A 14 -7.93 -18.90 -8.95
C VAL A 14 -8.96 -18.19 -8.08
N LYS A 15 -8.59 -17.87 -6.84
CA LYS A 15 -9.42 -16.98 -6.03
C LYS A 15 -9.08 -15.56 -6.47
N GLU A 16 -9.92 -14.98 -7.30
CA GLU A 16 -9.86 -13.56 -7.62
C GLU A 16 -9.99 -12.78 -6.31
N VAL A 17 -8.97 -11.99 -5.98
CA VAL A 17 -8.95 -11.15 -4.78
C VAL A 17 -9.14 -9.70 -5.23
N PRO A 18 -10.25 -9.04 -4.85
CA PRO A 18 -10.45 -7.62 -5.12
C PRO A 18 -9.33 -6.76 -4.53
N LEU A 19 -8.98 -5.66 -5.20
CA LEU A 19 -7.92 -4.75 -4.74
C LEU A 19 -8.20 -4.17 -3.35
N GLU A 20 -9.48 -4.00 -3.02
CA GLU A 20 -10.01 -3.59 -1.71
C GLU A 20 -9.53 -4.47 -0.55
N VAL A 21 -9.32 -5.78 -0.78
CA VAL A 21 -8.81 -6.69 0.25
C VAL A 21 -7.37 -6.31 0.63
N PHE A 22 -6.59 -5.82 -0.32
CA PHE A 22 -5.23 -5.34 -0.06
C PHE A 22 -5.24 -3.97 0.60
N ALA A 23 -6.24 -3.12 0.35
CA ALA A 23 -6.37 -1.82 1.03
C ALA A 23 -6.40 -1.99 2.56
N LYS A 24 -7.18 -2.96 3.08
CA LYS A 24 -7.21 -3.30 4.51
C LYS A 24 -5.87 -3.80 5.06
N ALA A 25 -5.13 -4.56 4.27
CA ALA A 25 -3.81 -5.05 4.65
C ALA A 25 -2.80 -3.89 4.72
N ILE A 26 -2.90 -2.94 3.78
CA ILE A 26 -2.07 -1.74 3.72
C ILE A 26 -2.41 -0.78 4.86
N GLU A 27 -3.70 -0.55 5.14
CA GLU A 27 -4.17 0.20 6.31
C GLU A 27 -3.51 -0.34 7.59
N SER A 28 -3.62 -1.65 7.83
CA SER A 28 -2.99 -2.28 8.99
C SER A 28 -1.47 -2.13 9.00
N ALA A 29 -0.83 -2.13 7.83
CA ALA A 29 0.61 -1.96 7.71
C ALA A 29 1.06 -0.52 7.97
N ILE A 30 0.28 0.47 7.54
CA ILE A 30 0.53 1.89 7.81
C ILE A 30 0.58 2.13 9.32
N TYR A 31 -0.41 1.64 10.08
CA TYR A 31 -0.42 1.76 11.54
C TYR A 31 0.73 1.03 12.26
N LYS A 32 1.29 -0.01 11.63
CA LYS A 32 2.43 -0.77 12.18
C LYS A 32 3.78 -0.24 11.72
N SER A 33 3.79 0.63 10.72
CA SER A 33 5.03 1.13 10.13
C SER A 33 5.66 2.18 11.02
N PRO A 34 7.00 2.21 11.11
CA PRO A 34 7.68 3.29 11.78
C PRO A 34 7.45 4.59 11.01
N ILE A 35 6.98 5.63 11.70
CA ILE A 35 6.96 6.99 11.17
C ILE A 35 8.38 7.53 11.20
N ARG A 36 8.85 8.01 10.05
CA ARG A 36 10.23 8.49 9.83
C ARG A 36 10.26 10.01 9.67
N GLU A 37 11.35 10.53 9.10
CA GLU A 37 11.54 11.97 8.89
C GLU A 37 10.35 12.61 8.17
N ASN A 38 9.99 13.83 8.59
CA ASN A 38 8.84 14.59 8.09
C ASN A 38 7.50 13.84 8.20
N ASN A 39 7.41 12.89 9.14
CA ASN A 39 6.27 12.00 9.33
C ASN A 39 5.88 11.19 8.08
N PHE A 40 6.86 10.70 7.34
CA PHE A 40 6.63 9.78 6.22
C PHE A 40 6.76 8.32 6.65
N ILE A 41 6.02 7.45 5.97
CA ILE A 41 6.24 6.00 5.98
C ILE A 41 6.90 5.60 4.67
N TYR A 42 7.85 4.65 4.72
CA TYR A 42 8.51 4.15 3.52
C TYR A 42 7.75 2.96 2.91
N LEU A 43 7.76 2.88 1.58
CA LEU A 43 7.20 1.76 0.84
C LEU A 43 7.87 0.44 1.24
N SER A 44 9.19 0.45 1.49
CA SER A 44 9.90 -0.74 1.96
C SER A 44 9.38 -1.28 3.30
N ASP A 45 8.97 -0.41 4.23
CA ASP A 45 8.37 -0.83 5.50
C ASP A 45 7.00 -1.51 5.27
N LEU A 46 6.17 -0.93 4.40
CA LEU A 46 4.89 -1.52 3.99
C LEU A 46 5.10 -2.87 3.31
N TRP A 47 6.12 -3.00 2.46
CA TRP A 47 6.51 -4.26 1.84
C TRP A 47 6.92 -5.31 2.87
N ILE A 48 7.75 -4.93 3.86
CA ILE A 48 8.19 -5.84 4.93
C ILE A 48 7.00 -6.34 5.76
N ILE A 49 6.07 -5.46 6.10
CA ILE A 49 4.93 -5.80 6.96
C ILE A 49 3.88 -6.63 6.22
N THR A 50 3.56 -6.26 4.97
CA THR A 50 2.50 -6.91 4.20
C THR A 50 2.97 -8.13 3.41
N SER A 51 4.26 -8.20 3.08
CA SER A 51 4.83 -9.15 2.11
C SER A 51 4.17 -9.09 0.72
N LEU A 52 3.47 -8.00 0.38
CA LEU A 52 2.81 -7.80 -0.92
C LEU A 52 3.80 -7.21 -1.93
N PRO A 53 3.69 -7.53 -3.24
CA PRO A 53 4.51 -6.88 -4.25
C PRO A 53 4.43 -5.35 -4.17
N GLU A 54 5.56 -4.65 -4.24
CA GLU A 54 5.59 -3.18 -4.15
C GLU A 54 4.69 -2.49 -5.19
N ASP A 55 4.62 -3.04 -6.40
CA ASP A 55 3.74 -2.51 -7.45
C ASP A 55 2.26 -2.62 -7.06
N LEU A 56 1.86 -3.71 -6.37
CA LEU A 56 0.50 -3.89 -5.85
C LEU A 56 0.22 -2.92 -4.71
N ILE A 57 1.18 -2.69 -3.81
CA ILE A 57 1.05 -1.71 -2.74
C ILE A 57 0.85 -0.31 -3.31
N ARG A 58 1.69 0.09 -4.28
CA ARG A 58 1.57 1.40 -4.95
C ARG A 58 0.21 1.54 -5.64
N GLU A 59 -0.25 0.50 -6.33
CA GLU A 59 -1.53 0.55 -7.02
C GLU A 59 -2.72 0.63 -6.04
N ALA A 60 -2.70 -0.18 -4.99
CA ALA A 60 -3.75 -0.17 -3.98
C ALA A 60 -3.81 1.18 -3.25
N ILE A 61 -2.66 1.78 -2.90
CA ILE A 61 -2.60 3.15 -2.39
C ILE A 61 -3.19 4.11 -3.42
N ALA A 62 -2.67 4.14 -4.65
CA ALA A 62 -3.11 5.11 -5.66
C ALA A 62 -4.62 5.05 -5.97
N LYS A 63 -5.27 3.89 -5.81
CA LYS A 63 -6.69 3.70 -6.12
C LYS A 63 -7.63 3.75 -4.92
N HIS A 64 -7.14 3.45 -3.73
CA HIS A 64 -7.96 3.29 -2.53
C HIS A 64 -7.45 4.07 -1.33
N ILE A 65 -6.52 5.02 -1.49
CA ILE A 65 -6.04 5.83 -0.36
C ILE A 65 -7.17 6.60 0.34
N ASP A 66 -8.19 7.01 -0.40
CA ASP A 66 -9.37 7.69 0.15
C ASP A 66 -10.28 6.75 0.98
N ASP A 67 -10.15 5.44 0.78
CA ASP A 67 -10.87 4.40 1.52
C ASP A 67 -10.06 3.87 2.73
N ILE A 68 -8.79 4.28 2.86
CA ILE A 68 -7.87 3.83 3.91
C ILE A 68 -7.88 4.84 5.05
N ASP A 69 -8.09 4.36 6.27
CA ASP A 69 -7.90 5.18 7.47
C ASP A 69 -6.39 5.41 7.71
N LEU A 70 -6.01 6.66 7.90
CA LEU A 70 -4.61 7.09 8.00
C LEU A 70 -4.35 7.73 9.37
N PRO A 71 -3.21 7.44 10.01
CA PRO A 71 -2.79 8.11 11.23
C PRO A 71 -2.79 9.65 11.05
N GLU A 72 -3.24 10.38 12.08
CA GLU A 72 -3.35 11.85 12.00
C GLU A 72 -2.01 12.54 11.75
N ASP A 73 -0.94 11.97 12.31
CA ASP A 73 0.43 12.47 12.23
C ASP A 73 1.13 12.09 10.91
N LEU A 74 0.56 11.17 10.12
CA LEU A 74 1.12 10.78 8.83
C LEU A 74 1.00 11.92 7.80
N GLU A 75 2.14 12.37 7.29
CA GLU A 75 2.22 13.40 6.25
C GLU A 75 2.31 12.79 4.85
N GLY A 76 2.80 11.57 4.72
CA GLY A 76 2.87 10.92 3.41
C GLY A 76 3.47 9.53 3.39
N ILE A 77 3.41 8.93 2.20
CA ILE A 77 4.03 7.64 1.89
C ILE A 77 5.08 7.86 0.80
N TYR A 78 6.29 7.38 1.06
CA TYR A 78 7.47 7.62 0.23
C TYR A 78 8.05 6.32 -0.33
N ASP A 79 8.35 6.27 -1.63
CA ASP A 79 9.13 5.18 -2.21
C ASP A 79 10.62 5.50 -2.01
N ASP A 80 11.21 4.87 -1.00
CA ASP A 80 12.61 5.01 -0.62
C ASP A 80 13.59 4.44 -1.65
N LYS A 81 13.16 3.45 -2.45
CA LYS A 81 14.00 2.85 -3.50
C LYS A 81 14.07 3.70 -4.76
N ARG A 82 12.95 4.33 -5.12
CA ARG A 82 12.81 5.14 -6.34
C ARG A 82 12.86 6.64 -6.08
N ASN A 83 13.03 7.05 -4.83
CA ASN A 83 13.14 8.44 -4.40
C ASN A 83 11.98 9.32 -4.90
N HIS A 84 10.74 8.86 -4.70
CA HIS A 84 9.54 9.58 -5.09
C HIS A 84 8.42 9.49 -4.05
N ILE A 85 7.57 10.51 -4.01
CA ILE A 85 6.38 10.54 -3.15
C ILE A 85 5.26 9.76 -3.82
N ILE A 86 4.72 8.75 -3.13
CA ILE A 86 3.57 7.96 -3.60
C ILE A 86 2.28 8.69 -3.28
N TRP A 87 2.19 9.18 -2.04
CA TRP A 87 1.06 9.93 -1.54
C TRP A 87 1.55 10.97 -0.54
N LYS A 88 0.86 12.11 -0.49
CA LYS A 88 1.09 13.16 0.49
C LYS A 88 -0.25 13.71 0.93
N LYS A 89 -0.38 13.99 2.22
CA LYS A 89 -1.54 14.67 2.77
C LYS A 89 -1.63 16.06 2.12
N SER A 90 -2.72 16.31 1.40
CA SER A 90 -3.00 17.66 0.93
C SER A 90 -3.32 18.52 2.15
N GLN A 91 -2.52 19.56 2.38
CA GLN A 91 -2.89 20.61 3.32
C GLN A 91 -3.89 21.52 2.62
N ASP A 92 -5.17 21.40 2.98
CA ASP A 92 -6.17 22.45 2.77
C ASP A 92 -5.96 23.60 3.76
#